data_AF-A0A4Y9JBG1-F1
#
_entry.id   AF-A0A4Y9JBG1-F1
#
_cell.length_a   1.000
_cell.length_b   1.000
_cell.length_c   1.000
_cell.angle_alpha   90.00
_cell.angle_beta   90.00
_cell.angle_gamma   90.00
#
_symmetry.space_group_name_H-M   'P 1'
#
loop_
_entity.id
_entity.type
_entity.pdbx_description
1 polymer ?
#
loop_
_entity_poly.entity_id
_entity_poly.type
_entity_poly.pdbx_seq_one_letter_code
_entity_poly.pdbx_strand_id
1 'polypeptide(L)'
;MKRRQMIFGIGVVAILVALFTWNFSRGRQSTSTSQSQSTTSSQTTTASTSLQTDSDLSGDNDVLVVYFSRTEGVWNGPLEIGHTKVIADYITNATNADQYEIIPAVAYPEEYEAPADQAREEQEADARPAIANELPDISGYETIFIGAPVWWSEYPMIVRTFLDAEAERLADKTLVPFTTHLGSGLGNTQRQLESQFPNATVLDGFTVRGEDKTVQNAEGDITAWLNEIGVTK
;
A
#
# COMPACT_ATOMS: atom_id res chain seq x y z
N MET A 1 -47.21 24.41 -39.68
CA MET A 1 -47.72 23.75 -40.90
C MET A 1 -46.57 23.56 -41.89
N LYS A 2 -46.31 22.29 -42.30
CA LYS A 2 -45.68 21.79 -43.55
C LYS A 2 -44.21 22.19 -43.84
N ARG A 3 -43.23 21.25 -43.67
CA ARG A 3 -42.70 20.20 -44.63
C ARG A 3 -41.52 20.75 -45.47
N ARG A 4 -40.32 20.13 -45.65
CA ARG A 4 -39.87 18.76 -46.05
C ARG A 4 -38.31 18.75 -45.99
N GLN A 5 -37.57 17.80 -45.38
CA GLN A 5 -36.92 16.57 -45.93
C GLN A 5 -36.46 16.65 -47.41
N MET A 6 -35.35 16.10 -47.93
CA MET A 6 -34.22 15.20 -47.55
C MET A 6 -33.39 15.11 -48.85
N ILE A 7 -32.05 15.07 -48.88
CA ILE A 7 -31.29 14.29 -49.90
C ILE A 7 -30.00 13.74 -49.29
N PHE A 8 -29.90 12.40 -49.32
CA PHE A 8 -28.71 11.56 -49.10
C PHE A 8 -27.77 11.64 -50.30
N GLY A 9 -26.45 11.67 -50.07
CA GLY A 9 -25.43 11.48 -51.10
C GLY A 9 -24.46 10.37 -50.69
N ILE A 10 -24.71 9.16 -51.18
CA ILE A 10 -23.81 8.01 -51.14
C ILE A 10 -23.17 7.87 -52.54
N GLY A 11 -21.85 7.78 -52.59
CA GLY A 11 -21.06 7.23 -53.71
C GLY A 11 -19.65 6.96 -53.16
N VAL A 12 -19.23 5.75 -52.77
CA VAL A 12 -19.09 4.45 -53.46
C VAL A 12 -17.98 4.46 -54.51
N VAL A 13 -16.83 3.86 -54.10
CA VAL A 13 -15.93 2.96 -54.87
C VAL A 13 -14.94 3.65 -55.83
N ALA A 14 -13.67 3.28 -55.99
CA ALA A 14 -12.65 2.46 -55.32
C ALA A 14 -11.34 2.73 -56.14
N ILE A 15 -10.10 2.35 -55.79
CA ILE A 15 -9.47 1.02 -56.02
C ILE A 15 -7.92 1.23 -55.99
N LEU A 16 -7.20 0.30 -55.31
CA LEU A 16 -5.86 -0.30 -55.58
C LEU A 16 -4.56 0.55 -55.51
N VAL A 17 -3.56 0.28 -54.64
CA VAL A 17 -2.66 -0.91 -54.40
C VAL A 17 -1.35 -0.88 -55.22
N ALA A 18 -0.23 -1.08 -54.48
CA ALA A 18 1.05 -1.72 -54.82
C ALA A 18 2.34 -0.87 -55.03
N LEU A 19 3.27 -1.09 -54.07
CA LEU A 19 4.67 -1.54 -54.23
C LEU A 19 5.61 -0.78 -55.18
N PHE A 20 6.70 -0.22 -54.62
CA PHE A 20 8.01 -0.28 -55.28
C PHE A 20 9.17 -0.15 -54.28
N THR A 21 9.78 -1.28 -53.94
CA THR A 21 11.17 -1.35 -53.47
C THR A 21 12.08 -1.58 -54.69
N TRP A 22 13.35 -1.19 -54.49
CA TRP A 22 14.60 -1.66 -55.13
C TRP A 22 15.37 -0.64 -55.99
N ASN A 23 16.69 -0.76 -55.82
CA ASN A 23 17.80 -0.56 -56.77
C ASN A 23 18.58 0.74 -56.60
N PHE A 24 19.92 0.79 -56.62
CA PHE A 24 21.02 -0.10 -57.02
C PHE A 24 22.29 0.70 -56.60
N SER A 25 23.43 0.14 -56.17
CA SER A 25 24.49 -0.36 -57.07
C SER A 25 25.74 -0.70 -56.23
N ARG A 26 26.24 -1.94 -56.31
CA ARG A 26 27.52 -2.38 -56.92
C ARG A 26 28.81 -2.16 -56.11
N GLY A 27 29.48 -3.27 -55.80
CA GLY A 27 30.91 -3.32 -55.47
C GLY A 27 31.45 -4.72 -55.14
N ARG A 28 31.60 -5.57 -56.17
CA ARG A 28 32.58 -6.65 -56.42
C ARG A 28 33.37 -7.33 -55.25
N GLN A 29 33.16 -8.65 -55.15
CA GLN A 29 34.14 -9.77 -55.26
C GLN A 29 35.51 -9.68 -54.51
N SER A 30 35.80 -10.65 -53.62
CA SER A 30 36.77 -11.77 -53.85
C SER A 30 37.17 -12.55 -52.57
N THR A 31 37.21 -13.88 -52.71
CA THR A 31 38.17 -14.87 -52.15
C THR A 31 38.39 -15.08 -50.64
N SER A 32 37.91 -16.25 -50.16
CA SER A 32 38.61 -17.32 -49.41
C SER A 32 39.73 -16.99 -48.39
N THR A 33 39.58 -17.45 -47.14
CA THR A 33 40.42 -18.49 -46.47
C THR A 33 40.04 -18.62 -44.98
N SER A 34 40.09 -19.87 -44.49
CA SER A 34 39.80 -20.40 -43.16
C SER A 34 40.54 -19.75 -41.98
N GLN A 35 39.89 -19.72 -40.80
CA GLN A 35 40.47 -20.25 -39.56
C GLN A 35 39.42 -20.40 -38.44
N SER A 36 39.43 -21.57 -37.81
CA SER A 36 38.68 -21.92 -36.59
C SER A 36 39.30 -21.27 -35.35
N GLN A 37 38.46 -20.85 -34.40
CA GLN A 37 38.66 -21.09 -32.97
C GLN A 37 37.37 -20.77 -32.18
N SER A 38 36.94 -21.75 -31.38
CA SER A 38 36.33 -21.72 -30.03
C SER A 38 35.56 -20.46 -29.60
N THR A 39 34.38 -20.51 -28.95
CA THR A 39 34.10 -21.25 -27.71
C THR A 39 32.59 -21.21 -27.37
N THR A 40 32.15 -22.28 -26.72
CA THR A 40 30.85 -22.58 -26.07
C THR A 40 30.46 -21.65 -24.90
N SER A 41 29.17 -21.26 -24.83
CA SER A 41 28.28 -21.28 -23.63
C SER A 41 26.92 -20.67 -24.04
N SER A 42 25.82 -21.43 -24.21
CA SER A 42 24.97 -22.14 -23.24
C SER A 42 24.38 -21.26 -22.13
N GLN A 43 23.10 -20.91 -22.35
CA GLN A 43 21.95 -20.83 -21.43
C GLN A 43 22.16 -20.26 -20.01
N THR A 44 21.25 -19.40 -19.56
CA THR A 44 20.16 -19.80 -18.64
C THR A 44 19.19 -18.65 -18.42
N THR A 45 17.92 -18.93 -18.70
CA THR A 45 16.73 -18.22 -18.23
C THR A 45 16.54 -18.56 -16.75
N THR A 46 16.52 -17.57 -15.85
CA THR A 46 16.08 -17.79 -14.47
C THR A 46 15.00 -16.77 -14.13
N ALA A 47 13.85 -17.33 -13.75
CA ALA A 47 12.68 -16.66 -13.24
C ALA A 47 13.01 -15.83 -11.99
N SER A 48 12.50 -14.59 -11.96
CA SER A 48 12.45 -13.77 -10.76
C SER A 48 11.24 -14.20 -9.93
N THR A 49 11.46 -15.13 -9.02
CA THR A 49 10.61 -15.33 -7.83
C THR A 49 11.34 -14.65 -6.68
N SER A 50 10.94 -13.43 -6.30
CA SER A 50 11.37 -12.82 -5.06
C SER A 50 10.35 -13.15 -3.96
N LEU A 51 10.88 -13.77 -2.92
CA LEU A 51 10.19 -14.40 -1.81
C LEU A 51 9.57 -13.38 -0.85
N GLN A 52 8.45 -13.79 -0.26
CA GLN A 52 7.78 -13.17 0.88
C GLN A 52 8.69 -13.17 2.11
N THR A 53 8.63 -12.09 2.89
CA THR A 53 9.24 -11.98 4.21
C THR A 53 8.21 -12.40 5.25
N ASP A 54 8.26 -13.66 5.67
CA ASP A 54 7.82 -14.04 7.02
C ASP A 54 8.83 -13.42 7.99
N SER A 55 8.53 -12.23 8.51
CA SER A 55 9.23 -11.71 9.68
C SER A 55 8.77 -12.54 10.87
N ASP A 56 9.63 -13.47 11.28
CA ASP A 56 9.55 -14.16 12.56
C ASP A 56 9.38 -13.10 13.65
N LEU A 57 8.14 -12.97 14.14
CA LEU A 57 7.77 -12.13 15.27
C LEU A 57 8.41 -12.76 16.52
N SER A 58 9.71 -12.52 16.68
CA SER A 58 10.43 -12.96 17.85
C SER A 58 9.89 -12.14 19.01
N GLY A 59 9.06 -12.75 19.86
CA GLY A 59 8.54 -12.15 21.10
C GLY A 59 9.61 -11.79 22.15
N ASP A 60 10.83 -11.47 21.71
CA ASP A 60 11.90 -10.82 22.46
C ASP A 60 11.65 -9.30 22.59
N ASN A 61 10.72 -8.73 21.81
CA ASN A 61 10.31 -7.32 21.88
C ASN A 61 8.91 -7.17 22.52
N ASP A 62 8.76 -6.26 23.47
CA ASP A 62 7.46 -5.99 24.14
C ASP A 62 6.52 -5.08 23.32
N VAL A 63 6.96 -4.65 22.12
CA VAL A 63 6.27 -3.67 21.27
C VAL A 63 5.99 -4.25 19.88
N LEU A 64 4.73 -4.10 19.43
CA LEU A 64 4.30 -4.45 18.07
C LEU A 64 3.72 -3.23 17.36
N VAL A 65 4.10 -3.03 16.09
CA VAL A 65 3.48 -2.05 15.20
C VAL A 65 2.60 -2.76 14.19
N VAL A 66 1.29 -2.62 14.37
CA VAL A 66 0.26 -3.12 13.45
C VAL A 66 -0.19 -1.97 12.55
N TYR A 67 -0.20 -2.15 11.24
CA TYR A 67 -0.64 -1.08 10.34
C TYR A 67 -1.29 -1.55 9.04
N PHE A 68 -2.15 -0.70 8.49
CA PHE A 68 -2.64 -0.78 7.11
C PHE A 68 -2.06 0.37 6.30
N SER A 69 -1.47 0.07 5.13
CA SER A 69 -0.90 1.05 4.23
C SER A 69 -1.28 0.76 2.78
N ARG A 70 -1.23 1.78 1.93
CA ARG A 70 -1.51 1.66 0.50
C ARG A 70 -0.50 2.44 -0.31
N THR A 71 -0.17 1.89 -1.47
CA THR A 71 0.66 2.53 -2.49
C THR A 71 -0.17 3.08 -3.65
N GLU A 72 -1.29 2.43 -3.95
CA GLU A 72 -2.20 2.81 -5.03
C GLU A 72 -3.41 3.61 -4.52
N GLY A 73 -4.07 4.34 -5.43
CA GLY A 73 -5.22 5.16 -5.09
C GLY A 73 -4.93 6.22 -4.01
N VAL A 74 -3.75 6.84 -4.10
CA VAL A 74 -3.26 7.88 -3.17
C VAL A 74 -3.31 9.25 -3.86
N TRP A 75 -3.55 10.30 -3.08
CA TRP A 75 -3.53 11.68 -3.58
C TRP A 75 -2.15 12.01 -4.11
N ASN A 76 -2.09 12.66 -5.28
CA ASN A 76 -0.84 12.96 -6.01
C ASN A 76 -0.15 11.75 -6.67
N GLY A 77 -0.83 10.60 -6.77
CA GLY A 77 -0.39 9.46 -7.57
C GLY A 77 0.13 8.28 -6.73
N PRO A 78 0.52 7.18 -7.40
CA PRO A 78 1.01 5.99 -6.73
C PRO A 78 2.35 6.23 -6.02
N LEU A 79 2.56 5.51 -4.93
CA LEU A 79 3.75 5.58 -4.10
C LEU A 79 4.60 4.31 -4.23
N GLU A 80 5.92 4.45 -4.13
CA GLU A 80 6.81 3.29 -3.97
C GLU A 80 6.62 2.62 -2.61
N ILE A 81 6.42 3.43 -1.56
CA ILE A 81 6.16 3.00 -0.19
C ILE A 81 4.99 3.83 0.34
N GLY A 82 3.95 3.18 0.84
CA GLY A 82 2.78 3.87 1.37
C GLY A 82 3.12 4.72 2.60
N HIS A 83 2.49 5.89 2.73
CA HIS A 83 2.83 6.85 3.79
C HIS A 83 2.72 6.26 5.20
N THR A 84 1.68 5.48 5.50
CA THR A 84 1.52 4.86 6.82
C THR A 84 2.63 3.86 7.11
N LYS A 85 3.09 3.13 6.08
CA LYS A 85 4.23 2.23 6.19
C LYS A 85 5.51 2.98 6.58
N VAL A 86 5.77 4.15 5.99
CA VAL A 86 6.94 4.96 6.35
C VAL A 86 6.92 5.35 7.83
N ILE A 87 5.75 5.73 8.36
CA ILE A 87 5.59 6.04 9.78
C ILE A 87 5.77 4.81 10.67
N ALA A 88 5.21 3.66 10.26
CA ALA A 88 5.40 2.39 10.95
C ALA A 88 6.89 2.00 11.01
N ASP A 89 7.64 2.21 9.93
CA ASP A 89 9.07 1.94 9.87
C ASP A 89 9.87 2.85 10.82
N TYR A 90 9.51 4.14 10.94
CA TYR A 90 10.14 5.03 11.92
C TYR A 90 9.86 4.61 13.36
N ILE A 91 8.61 4.27 13.70
CA ILE A 91 8.25 3.79 15.04
C ILE A 91 9.04 2.52 15.35
N THR A 92 9.08 1.58 14.41
CA THR A 92 9.80 0.32 14.53
C THR A 92 11.28 0.54 14.78
N ASN A 93 11.93 1.38 13.99
CA ASN A 93 13.35 1.66 14.14
C ASN A 93 13.68 2.33 15.48
N ALA A 94 12.81 3.22 15.97
CA ALA A 94 13.00 3.92 17.23
C ALA A 94 12.77 3.04 18.47
N THR A 95 11.88 2.05 18.37
CA THR A 95 11.45 1.19 19.49
C THR A 95 12.04 -0.22 19.45
N ASN A 96 12.69 -0.60 18.35
CA ASN A 96 13.05 -1.99 18.05
C ASN A 96 11.83 -2.92 18.05
N ALA A 97 10.64 -2.41 17.70
CA ALA A 97 9.41 -3.18 17.67
C ALA A 97 9.39 -4.21 16.53
N ASP A 98 8.51 -5.18 16.67
CA ASP A 98 8.13 -6.00 15.52
C ASP A 98 7.04 -5.30 14.68
N GLN A 99 6.83 -5.75 13.44
CA GLN A 99 5.80 -5.20 12.54
C GLN A 99 4.83 -6.26 12.03
N TYR A 100 3.56 -5.90 11.93
CA TYR A 100 2.55 -6.65 11.20
C TYR A 100 1.77 -5.74 10.26
N GLU A 101 1.89 -5.99 8.95
CA GLU A 101 1.11 -5.28 7.94
C GLU A 101 -0.22 -6.01 7.71
N ILE A 102 -1.32 -5.27 7.89
CA ILE A 102 -2.67 -5.72 7.56
C ILE A 102 -2.82 -5.67 6.03
N ILE A 103 -2.80 -6.84 5.39
CA ILE A 103 -3.00 -6.97 3.95
C ILE A 103 -4.44 -7.42 3.66
N PRO A 104 -5.20 -6.71 2.81
CA PRO A 104 -6.54 -7.15 2.43
C PRO A 104 -6.50 -8.41 1.56
N ALA A 105 -7.39 -9.38 1.83
CA ALA A 105 -7.56 -10.57 0.99
C ALA A 105 -8.07 -10.22 -0.41
N VAL A 106 -8.83 -9.13 -0.53
CA VAL A 106 -9.25 -8.52 -1.80
C VAL A 106 -8.73 -7.09 -1.82
N ALA A 107 -7.79 -6.80 -2.72
CA ALA A 107 -7.17 -5.48 -2.82
C ALA A 107 -8.21 -4.37 -3.05
N TYR A 108 -8.01 -3.21 -2.41
CA TYR A 108 -8.78 -2.02 -2.72
C TYR A 108 -8.47 -1.54 -4.15
N PRO A 109 -9.44 -0.91 -4.85
CA PRO A 109 -9.25 -0.33 -6.16
C PRO A 109 -8.03 0.59 -6.26
N GLU A 110 -7.39 0.66 -7.43
CA GLU A 110 -6.18 1.47 -7.62
C GLU A 110 -6.51 2.92 -8.03
N GLU A 111 -7.71 3.14 -8.56
CA GLU A 111 -8.20 4.43 -9.05
C GLU A 111 -8.46 5.39 -7.88
N TYR A 112 -7.88 6.59 -7.87
CA TYR A 112 -7.83 7.47 -6.71
C TYR A 112 -9.12 7.60 -5.86
N GLU A 113 -10.28 7.83 -6.48
CA GLU A 113 -11.55 8.02 -5.74
C GLU A 113 -12.20 6.70 -5.30
N ALA A 114 -11.93 5.59 -6.01
CA ALA A 114 -12.61 4.32 -5.81
C ALA A 114 -12.37 3.68 -4.42
N PRO A 115 -11.18 3.76 -3.80
CA PRO A 115 -10.95 3.34 -2.42
C PRO A 115 -11.75 4.12 -1.41
N ALA A 116 -11.88 5.43 -1.61
CA ALA A 116 -12.66 6.26 -0.71
C ALA A 116 -14.15 5.89 -0.81
N ASP A 117 -14.66 5.64 -2.01
CA ASP A 117 -16.03 5.16 -2.19
C ASP A 117 -16.26 3.78 -1.57
N GLN A 118 -15.36 2.81 -1.82
CA GLN A 118 -15.46 1.49 -1.20
C GLN A 118 -15.37 1.58 0.33
N ALA A 119 -14.46 2.39 0.88
CA ALA A 119 -14.35 2.59 2.32
C ALA A 119 -15.63 3.19 2.93
N ARG A 120 -16.34 4.06 2.19
CA ARG A 120 -17.65 4.58 2.61
C ARG A 120 -18.67 3.47 2.67
N GLU A 121 -18.77 2.68 1.61
CA GLU A 121 -19.72 1.55 1.53
C GLU A 121 -19.47 0.53 2.64
N GLU A 122 -18.21 0.20 2.92
CA GLU A 122 -17.82 -0.68 4.01
C GLU A 122 -18.21 -0.10 5.38
N GLN A 123 -18.01 1.21 5.61
CA GLN A 123 -18.38 1.86 6.86
C GLN A 123 -19.90 1.91 7.05
N GLU A 124 -20.66 2.27 6.00
CA GLU A 124 -22.13 2.28 6.02
C GLU A 124 -22.72 0.89 6.28
N ALA A 125 -22.05 -0.16 5.80
CA ALA A 125 -22.45 -1.55 5.99
C ALA A 125 -21.93 -2.18 7.30
N ASP A 126 -21.11 -1.48 8.08
CA ASP A 126 -20.33 -2.04 9.20
C ASP A 126 -19.57 -3.33 8.81
N ALA A 127 -18.95 -3.31 7.63
CA ALA A 127 -18.29 -4.47 7.05
C ALA A 127 -17.04 -4.90 7.83
N ARG A 128 -16.62 -6.15 7.64
CA ARG A 128 -15.33 -6.69 8.11
C ARG A 128 -14.57 -7.30 6.93
N PRO A 129 -13.89 -6.48 6.10
CA PRO A 129 -13.07 -6.98 5.01
C PRO A 129 -12.06 -8.02 5.50
N ALA A 130 -11.91 -9.11 4.77
CA ALA A 130 -11.03 -10.21 5.15
C ALA A 130 -9.55 -9.79 5.03
N ILE A 131 -8.74 -10.21 6.00
CA ILE A 131 -7.29 -10.06 6.00
C ILE A 131 -6.68 -11.29 5.31
N ALA A 132 -5.68 -11.08 4.46
CA ALA A 132 -5.10 -12.11 3.60
C ALA A 132 -4.25 -13.12 4.39
N ASN A 133 -3.46 -12.60 5.34
CA ASN A 133 -2.51 -13.38 6.11
C ASN A 133 -3.14 -13.83 7.44
N GLU A 134 -2.58 -14.88 8.04
CA GLU A 134 -2.92 -15.23 9.41
C GLU A 134 -2.58 -14.07 10.36
N LEU A 135 -3.38 -13.92 11.42
CA LEU A 135 -3.13 -12.92 12.45
C LEU A 135 -1.97 -13.36 13.32
N PRO A 136 -1.12 -12.42 13.77
CA PRO A 136 0.03 -12.75 14.59
C PRO A 136 -0.43 -13.12 16.00
N ASP A 137 0.33 -13.97 16.70
CA ASP A 137 0.13 -14.13 18.13
C ASP A 137 0.65 -12.87 18.84
N ILE A 138 -0.28 -12.05 19.33
CA ILE A 138 0.06 -10.81 20.03
C ILE A 138 0.16 -10.96 21.56
N SER A 139 0.09 -12.18 22.09
CA SER A 139 0.03 -12.42 23.53
C SER A 139 1.26 -11.89 24.29
N GLY A 140 2.45 -11.98 23.66
CA GLY A 140 3.72 -11.54 24.25
C GLY A 140 3.96 -10.03 24.28
N TYR A 141 3.21 -9.22 23.52
CA TYR A 141 3.45 -7.78 23.46
C TYR A 141 2.66 -7.01 24.52
N GLU A 142 3.27 -6.00 25.12
CA GLU A 142 2.61 -5.10 26.07
C GLU A 142 2.05 -3.85 25.39
N THR A 143 2.77 -3.32 24.40
CA THR A 143 2.40 -2.12 23.66
C THR A 143 2.12 -2.42 22.19
N ILE A 144 0.95 -2.03 21.71
CA ILE A 144 0.53 -2.21 20.32
C ILE A 144 0.27 -0.83 19.69
N PHE A 145 1.10 -0.47 18.71
CA PHE A 145 0.82 0.67 17.83
C PHE A 145 -0.15 0.23 16.73
N ILE A 146 -1.18 1.04 16.45
CA ILE A 146 -2.22 0.73 15.45
C ILE A 146 -2.30 1.86 14.42
N GLY A 147 -1.86 1.56 13.20
CA GLY A 147 -1.62 2.53 12.13
C GLY A 147 -2.56 2.42 10.95
N ALA A 148 -3.09 3.54 10.44
CA ALA A 148 -3.79 3.54 9.16
C ALA A 148 -3.87 4.93 8.52
N PRO A 149 -4.13 5.05 7.20
CA PRO A 149 -4.72 6.27 6.67
C PRO A 149 -6.12 6.50 7.30
N VAL A 150 -6.49 7.76 7.52
CA VAL A 150 -7.87 8.09 7.95
C VAL A 150 -8.80 8.08 6.75
N TRP A 151 -9.82 7.23 6.81
CA TRP A 151 -10.92 7.18 5.83
C TRP A 151 -12.23 7.52 6.52
N TRP A 152 -12.94 8.51 5.99
CA TRP A 152 -14.22 8.97 6.54
C TRP A 152 -14.20 9.20 8.06
N SER A 153 -13.13 9.88 8.49
CA SER A 153 -12.87 10.25 9.88
C SER A 153 -12.55 9.11 10.84
N GLU A 154 -12.36 7.87 10.38
CA GLU A 154 -12.06 6.72 11.24
C GLU A 154 -10.95 5.82 10.68
N TYR A 155 -10.65 4.73 11.40
CA TYR A 155 -9.88 3.62 10.87
C TYR A 155 -10.63 2.96 9.69
N PRO A 156 -9.95 2.56 8.61
CA PRO A 156 -10.50 1.71 7.58
C PRO A 156 -11.12 0.43 8.17
N MET A 157 -12.20 -0.07 7.58
CA MET A 157 -12.92 -1.22 8.15
C MET A 157 -12.08 -2.50 8.23
N ILE A 158 -11.05 -2.64 7.41
CA ILE A 158 -10.10 -3.75 7.54
C ILE A 158 -9.28 -3.69 8.85
N VAL A 159 -8.99 -2.50 9.36
CA VAL A 159 -8.37 -2.36 10.69
C VAL A 159 -9.38 -2.74 11.78
N ARG A 160 -10.66 -2.42 11.59
CA ARG A 160 -11.72 -2.94 12.50
C ARG A 160 -11.81 -4.46 12.49
N THR A 161 -11.60 -5.12 11.36
CA THR A 161 -11.46 -6.59 11.31
C THR A 161 -10.36 -7.08 12.23
N PHE A 162 -9.18 -6.45 12.19
CA PHE A 162 -8.08 -6.80 13.10
C PHE A 162 -8.46 -6.57 14.58
N LEU A 163 -8.99 -5.38 14.91
CA LEU A 163 -9.36 -5.02 16.29
C LEU A 163 -10.40 -5.97 16.87
N ASP A 164 -11.38 -6.39 16.08
CA ASP A 164 -12.43 -7.31 16.52
C ASP A 164 -11.89 -8.74 16.68
N ALA A 165 -11.01 -9.18 15.78
CA ALA A 165 -10.41 -10.51 15.83
C ALA A 165 -9.44 -10.67 17.01
N GLU A 166 -8.73 -9.60 17.38
CA GLU A 166 -7.78 -9.58 18.50
C GLU A 166 -8.37 -8.99 19.79
N ALA A 167 -9.69 -8.83 19.87
CA ALA A 167 -10.31 -8.03 20.91
C ALA A 167 -9.98 -8.50 22.35
N GLU A 168 -9.98 -9.81 22.58
CA GLU A 168 -9.62 -10.40 23.87
C GLU A 168 -8.15 -10.15 24.22
N ARG A 169 -7.24 -10.23 23.24
CA ARG A 169 -5.81 -10.05 23.48
C ARG A 169 -5.44 -8.59 23.67
N LEU A 170 -6.19 -7.65 23.06
CA LEU A 170 -5.96 -6.22 23.19
C LEU A 170 -6.52 -5.60 24.47
N ALA A 171 -7.45 -6.27 25.15
CA ALA A 171 -8.30 -5.68 26.19
C ALA A 171 -7.54 -5.01 27.35
N ASP A 172 -6.37 -5.54 27.74
CA ASP A 172 -5.57 -5.04 28.87
C ASP A 172 -4.18 -4.56 28.44
N LYS A 173 -3.97 -4.28 27.15
CA LYS A 173 -2.68 -3.81 26.61
C LYS A 173 -2.57 -2.28 26.62
N THR A 174 -1.38 -1.78 26.33
CA THR A 174 -1.18 -0.39 25.93
C THR A 174 -1.44 -0.24 24.44
N LEU A 175 -2.37 0.61 24.04
CA LEU A 175 -2.74 0.84 22.64
C LEU A 175 -2.37 2.27 22.22
N VAL A 176 -1.70 2.40 21.08
CA VAL A 176 -1.20 3.69 20.60
C VAL A 176 -1.64 3.92 19.16
N PRO A 177 -2.65 4.78 18.90
CA PRO A 177 -3.09 5.05 17.55
C PRO A 177 -2.06 5.92 16.81
N PHE A 178 -1.82 5.64 15.53
CA PHE A 178 -1.16 6.59 14.65
C PHE A 178 -1.83 6.65 13.29
N THR A 179 -1.81 7.82 12.66
CA THR A 179 -2.52 8.02 11.39
C THR A 179 -1.76 8.84 10.37
N THR A 180 -2.04 8.54 9.10
CA THR A 180 -1.79 9.46 8.00
C THR A 180 -3.11 10.06 7.53
N HIS A 181 -3.14 11.35 7.18
CA HIS A 181 -4.40 12.03 6.85
C HIS A 181 -4.23 13.18 5.85
N LEU A 182 -5.34 13.67 5.28
CA LEU A 182 -5.36 14.90 4.46
C LEU A 182 -6.05 16.08 5.15
N GLY A 183 -6.28 15.98 6.46
CA GLY A 183 -6.77 17.10 7.30
C GLY A 183 -7.44 16.68 8.61
N SER A 184 -7.77 15.40 8.74
CA SER A 184 -8.55 14.87 9.87
C SER A 184 -7.79 14.75 11.20
N GLY A 185 -6.46 14.86 11.20
CA GLY A 185 -5.66 14.43 12.34
C GLY A 185 -5.88 12.93 12.59
N LEU A 186 -6.02 12.54 13.86
CA LEU A 186 -6.39 11.19 14.28
C LEU A 186 -7.82 10.76 13.86
N GLY A 187 -8.68 11.70 13.43
CA GLY A 187 -10.11 11.39 13.30
C GLY A 187 -10.70 10.87 14.62
N ASN A 188 -11.46 9.78 14.56
CA ASN A 188 -12.05 9.10 15.71
C ASN A 188 -11.22 7.89 16.19
N THR A 189 -10.05 7.64 15.62
CA THR A 189 -9.26 6.41 15.88
C THR A 189 -8.97 6.20 17.37
N GLN A 190 -8.47 7.22 18.07
CA GLN A 190 -8.21 7.13 19.51
C GLN A 190 -9.49 6.88 20.32
N ARG A 191 -10.57 7.63 20.03
CA ARG A 191 -11.87 7.44 20.69
C ARG A 191 -12.41 6.02 20.46
N GLN A 192 -12.22 5.48 19.26
CA GLN A 192 -12.60 4.11 18.94
C GLN A 192 -11.88 3.12 19.86
N LEU A 193 -10.55 3.22 19.98
CA LEU A 193 -9.77 2.36 20.86
C LEU A 193 -10.22 2.50 22.32
N GLU A 194 -10.37 3.72 22.82
CA GLU A 194 -10.86 3.98 24.19
C GLU A 194 -12.25 3.37 24.45
N SER A 195 -13.14 3.44 23.45
CA SER A 195 -14.50 2.91 23.58
C SER A 195 -14.58 1.39 23.45
N GLN A 196 -13.75 0.80 22.59
CA GLN A 196 -13.75 -0.62 22.30
C GLN A 196 -12.97 -1.42 23.35
N PHE A 197 -11.93 -0.81 23.92
CA PHE A 197 -11.04 -1.43 24.90
C PHE A 197 -10.98 -0.59 26.19
N PRO A 198 -12.06 -0.56 27.00
CA PRO A 198 -12.15 0.30 28.17
C PRO A 198 -11.17 -0.05 29.31
N ASN A 199 -10.58 -1.24 29.28
CA ASN A 199 -9.55 -1.67 30.24
C ASN A 199 -8.12 -1.45 29.72
N ALA A 200 -7.96 -1.15 28.43
CA ALA A 200 -6.66 -0.88 27.84
C ALA A 200 -6.16 0.50 28.26
N THR A 201 -4.84 0.67 28.30
CA THR A 201 -4.25 2.00 28.41
C THR A 201 -4.10 2.58 27.01
N VAL A 202 -4.92 3.57 26.65
CA VAL A 202 -4.79 4.26 25.36
C VAL A 202 -3.92 5.50 25.55
N LEU A 203 -2.76 5.52 24.88
CA LEU A 203 -1.85 6.68 24.90
C LEU A 203 -2.21 7.68 23.80
N ASP A 204 -1.70 8.90 23.94
CA ASP A 204 -1.88 9.95 22.94
C ASP A 204 -1.28 9.54 21.59
N GLY A 205 -2.09 9.63 20.54
CA GLY A 205 -1.71 9.17 19.21
C GLY A 205 -0.84 10.13 18.40
N PHE A 206 -0.18 9.59 17.38
CA PHE A 206 0.59 10.38 16.41
C PHE A 206 -0.19 10.61 15.11
N THR A 207 -0.02 11.77 14.49
CA THR A 207 -0.71 12.09 13.25
C THR A 207 0.18 12.90 12.33
N VAL A 208 0.16 12.55 11.03
CA VAL A 208 0.94 13.26 10.01
C VAL A 208 0.13 13.42 8.73
N ARG A 209 0.30 14.55 8.03
CA ARG A 209 -0.32 14.71 6.71
C ARG A 209 0.33 13.74 5.71
N GLY A 210 -0.50 13.01 4.96
CA GLY A 210 -0.10 12.05 3.92
C GLY A 210 0.40 12.74 2.66
N GLU A 211 1.53 13.43 2.79
CA GLU A 211 2.24 14.14 1.73
C GLU A 211 3.71 13.73 1.79
N ASP A 212 4.34 13.37 0.66
CA ASP A 212 5.68 12.74 0.64
C ASP A 212 6.71 13.47 1.49
N LYS A 213 6.84 14.78 1.30
CA LYS A 213 7.81 15.58 2.06
C LYS A 213 7.49 15.65 3.54
N THR A 214 6.21 15.67 3.91
CA THR A 214 5.79 15.76 5.31
C THR A 214 6.10 14.43 6.01
N VAL A 215 5.75 13.32 5.37
CA VAL A 215 5.99 11.96 5.86
C VAL A 215 7.49 11.68 5.99
N GLN A 216 8.30 11.99 4.97
CA GLN A 216 9.74 11.74 4.98
C GLN A 216 10.51 12.56 6.02
N ASN A 217 9.95 13.65 6.52
CA ASN A 217 10.58 14.49 7.54
C ASN A 217 10.03 14.24 8.96
N ALA A 218 9.15 13.24 9.14
CA ALA A 218 8.45 13.01 10.41
C ALA A 218 9.30 12.31 11.50
N GLU A 219 10.47 11.77 11.17
CA GLU A 219 11.29 10.95 12.08
C GLU A 219 11.64 11.68 13.40
N GLY A 220 11.98 12.97 13.32
CA GLY A 220 12.28 13.78 14.50
C GLY A 220 11.06 13.99 15.40
N ASP A 221 9.89 14.25 14.79
CA ASP A 221 8.63 14.45 15.51
C ASP A 221 8.17 13.14 16.17
N ILE A 222 8.33 12.00 15.48
CA ILE A 222 8.04 10.67 16.03
C ILE A 222 8.93 10.38 17.23
N THR A 223 10.24 10.66 17.12
CA THR A 223 11.18 10.46 18.24
C THR A 223 10.77 11.31 19.45
N ALA A 224 10.41 12.58 19.25
CA ALA A 224 9.96 13.46 20.32
C ALA A 224 8.66 12.94 20.96
N TRP A 225 7.69 12.53 20.15
CA TRP A 225 6.42 11.97 20.61
C TRP A 225 6.61 10.68 21.41
N LEU A 226 7.43 9.74 20.94
CA LEU A 226 7.73 8.49 21.65
C LEU A 226 8.31 8.74 23.05
N ASN A 227 9.18 9.76 23.20
CA ASN A 227 9.69 10.19 24.50
C ASN A 227 8.58 10.76 25.40
N GLU A 228 7.64 11.52 24.84
CA GLU A 228 6.53 12.12 25.58
C GLU A 228 5.57 11.05 26.13
N ILE A 229 5.25 10.03 25.33
CA ILE A 229 4.35 8.94 25.74
C ILE A 229 5.07 7.83 26.53
N GLY A 230 6.40 7.96 26.74
CA GLY A 230 7.18 7.02 27.54
C GLY A 230 7.46 5.67 26.88
N VAL A 231 7.38 5.58 25.56
CA VAL A 231 7.65 4.36 24.79
C VAL A 231 8.98 4.50 24.06
N THR A 232 10.06 4.38 24.82
CA THR A 232 11.44 4.49 24.32
C THR A 232 12.26 3.28 24.74
N LYS A 233 13.38 3.06 24.06
CA LYS A 233 14.38 2.09 24.48
C LYS A 233 15.11 2.50 25.76
#